data_AF-A0AAV2S7S5-F1
#
_entry.id   AF-A0AAV2S7S5-F1
#
_cell.length_a   1.000
_cell.length_b   1.000
_cell.length_c   1.000
_cell.angle_alpha   90.00
_cell.angle_beta   90.00
_cell.angle_gamma   90.00
#
_symmetry.space_group_name_H-M   'P 1'
#
loop_
_entity.id
_entity.type
_entity.pdbx_description
1 polymer ?
#
loop_
_entity_poly.entity_id
_entity_poly.type
_entity_poly.pdbx_seq_one_letter_code
_entity_poly.pdbx_strand_id
1 'polypeptide(L)'
;IRFSKRALHAPVPEGTLLVDSYACDSNALPGNGYWLNMLSSNGDGAAACSSGVTELHNSYVNTSAVCGSNLNVLAPNGKIDHISDYARIYLQHYDKESSSK
;
A
#
# COMPACT_ATOMS: atom_id res chain seq x y z
N ILE A 1 16.41 -13.54 14.02
CA ILE A 1 16.33 -13.27 12.56
C ILE A 1 17.23 -14.28 11.86
N ARG A 2 16.71 -15.04 10.88
CA ARG A 2 17.47 -16.07 10.15
C ARG A 2 17.60 -15.67 8.68
N PHE A 3 18.82 -15.45 8.21
CA PHE A 3 19.08 -15.22 6.79
C PHE A 3 19.26 -16.57 6.09
N SER A 4 18.44 -16.86 5.07
CA SER A 4 18.54 -18.12 4.32
C SER A 4 17.97 -17.99 2.91
N LYS A 5 18.57 -18.68 1.94
CA LYS A 5 18.02 -18.84 0.57
C LYS A 5 17.02 -19.99 0.54
N ARG A 6 15.95 -19.89 1.35
CA ARG A 6 14.88 -20.90 1.37
C ARG A 6 14.10 -20.84 0.05
N ALA A 7 13.72 -22.00 -0.50
CA ALA A 7 12.84 -22.05 -1.66
C ALA A 7 11.46 -21.46 -1.31
N LEU A 8 10.93 -20.56 -2.15
CA LEU A 8 9.65 -19.88 -1.92
C LEU A 8 8.48 -20.84 -1.72
N HIS A 9 8.46 -21.95 -2.47
CA HIS A 9 7.39 -22.95 -2.42
C HIS A 9 7.57 -24.00 -1.31
N ALA A 10 8.62 -23.91 -0.49
CA ALA A 10 8.79 -24.84 0.61
C ALA A 10 7.64 -24.66 1.62
N PRO A 11 7.14 -25.75 2.24
CA PRO A 11 6.11 -25.65 3.26
C PRO A 11 6.63 -24.89 4.49
N VAL A 12 5.76 -24.08 5.09
CA VAL A 12 6.01 -23.48 6.41
C VAL A 12 5.60 -24.47 7.51
N PRO A 13 6.22 -24.41 8.71
CA PRO A 13 5.81 -25.26 9.82
C PRO A 13 4.31 -25.13 10.12
N GLU A 14 3.70 -26.21 10.57
CA GLU A 14 2.29 -26.21 10.96
C GLU A 14 2.03 -25.19 12.10
N GLY A 15 0.87 -24.54 12.07
CA GLY A 15 0.51 -23.51 13.04
C GLY A 15 1.19 -22.15 12.83
N THR A 16 1.87 -21.94 11.71
CA THR A 16 2.50 -20.65 11.37
C THR A 16 1.75 -19.91 10.24
N LEU A 17 1.78 -18.58 10.28
CA LEU A 17 1.30 -17.72 9.20
C LEU A 17 2.47 -17.35 8.28
N LEU A 18 2.36 -17.66 6.99
CA LEU A 18 3.32 -17.19 5.99
C LEU A 18 3.08 -15.69 5.74
N VAL A 19 4.10 -14.88 6.04
CA VAL A 19 4.12 -13.45 5.72
C VAL A 19 5.30 -13.21 4.80
N ASP A 20 5.06 -12.51 3.70
CA ASP A 20 6.10 -12.11 2.75
C ASP A 20 6.18 -10.58 2.65
N SER A 21 7.38 -10.09 2.38
CA SER A 21 7.66 -8.68 2.13
C SER A 21 8.35 -8.57 0.79
N TYR A 22 7.85 -7.72 -0.09
CA TYR A 22 8.41 -7.50 -1.41
C TYR A 22 8.88 -6.05 -1.56
N ALA A 23 9.87 -5.84 -2.43
CA ALA A 23 10.32 -4.50 -2.80
C ALA A 23 9.28 -3.88 -3.74
N CYS A 24 8.80 -2.68 -3.43
CA CYS A 24 7.88 -1.92 -4.27
C CYS A 24 8.52 -0.60 -4.67
N ASP A 25 8.33 -0.20 -5.92
CA ASP A 25 8.73 1.12 -6.40
C ASP A 25 7.71 2.18 -5.94
N SER A 26 8.19 3.27 -5.34
CA SER A 26 7.33 4.30 -4.73
C SER A 26 6.51 5.12 -5.74
N ASN A 27 6.89 5.07 -7.02
CA ASN A 27 6.23 5.77 -8.12
C ASN A 27 5.34 4.83 -8.97
N ALA A 28 5.12 3.60 -8.53
CA ALA A 28 4.35 2.61 -9.28
C ALA A 28 3.26 1.97 -8.42
N LEU A 29 2.24 1.41 -9.10
CA LEU A 29 1.23 0.61 -8.43
C LEU A 29 1.84 -0.73 -7.95
N PRO A 30 1.29 -1.34 -6.89
CA PRO A 30 1.75 -2.64 -6.40
C PRO A 30 1.81 -3.69 -7.51
N GLY A 31 2.92 -4.43 -7.56
CA GLY A 31 3.19 -5.41 -8.62
C GLY A 31 3.56 -4.77 -9.97
N ASN A 32 4.33 -3.69 -10.01
CA ASN A 32 4.67 -3.00 -11.27
C ASN A 32 5.34 -3.90 -12.31
N GLY A 33 6.19 -4.84 -11.89
CA GLY A 33 6.73 -5.87 -12.75
C GLY A 33 5.66 -6.76 -13.38
N TYR A 34 4.60 -7.10 -12.65
CA TYR A 34 3.47 -7.84 -13.20
C TYR A 34 2.79 -7.08 -14.35
N TRP A 35 2.57 -5.77 -14.17
CA TRP A 35 1.98 -4.92 -15.22
C TRP A 35 2.88 -4.76 -16.45
N LEU A 36 4.20 -4.94 -16.29
CA LEU A 36 5.20 -4.94 -17.36
C LEU A 36 5.54 -6.35 -17.90
N ASN A 37 4.81 -7.39 -17.48
CA ASN A 37 5.07 -8.79 -17.83
C ASN A 37 6.47 -9.31 -17.42
N MET A 38 7.06 -8.70 -16.38
CA MET A 38 8.36 -9.02 -15.77
C MET A 38 8.20 -10.03 -14.63
N LEU A 39 7.54 -11.16 -14.89
CA LEU A 39 7.03 -12.07 -13.85
C LEU A 39 8.10 -12.80 -13.03
N SER A 40 9.32 -12.93 -13.55
CA SER A 40 10.39 -13.75 -12.95
C SER A 40 11.68 -12.99 -12.64
N SER A 41 11.72 -11.68 -12.90
CA SER A 41 12.94 -10.87 -12.78
C SER A 41 12.98 -10.00 -11.52
N ASN A 42 11.87 -9.85 -10.80
CA ASN A 42 11.78 -8.97 -9.64
C ASN A 42 10.86 -9.54 -8.54
N GLY A 43 11.01 -9.01 -7.31
CA GLY A 43 10.30 -9.51 -6.12
C GLY A 43 8.81 -9.13 -6.10
N ASP A 44 8.44 -7.98 -6.65
CA ASP A 44 7.07 -7.51 -6.80
C ASP A 44 6.26 -8.32 -7.82
N GLY A 45 6.87 -8.75 -8.93
CA GLY A 45 6.24 -9.67 -9.89
C GLY A 45 5.96 -11.03 -9.26
N ALA A 46 6.90 -11.57 -8.48
CA ALA A 46 6.71 -12.81 -7.73
C ALA A 46 5.60 -12.68 -6.67
N ALA A 47 5.56 -11.55 -5.95
CA ALA A 47 4.51 -11.25 -4.98
C ALA A 47 3.14 -11.12 -5.65
N ALA A 48 3.05 -10.46 -6.81
CA ALA A 48 1.84 -10.39 -7.61
C ALA A 48 1.36 -11.78 -8.06
N CYS A 49 2.26 -12.65 -8.52
CA CYS A 49 1.88 -13.99 -8.99
C CYS A 49 1.44 -14.95 -7.87
N SER A 50 1.84 -14.68 -6.62
CA SER A 50 1.64 -15.60 -5.48
C SER A 50 0.69 -15.04 -4.40
N SER A 51 0.16 -13.84 -4.60
CA SER A 51 -0.78 -13.16 -3.70
C SER A 51 -1.86 -12.41 -4.48
N GLY A 52 -2.78 -11.74 -3.77
CA GLY A 52 -3.78 -10.86 -4.38
C GLY A 52 -3.40 -9.38 -4.37
N VAL A 53 -2.11 -9.04 -4.24
CA VAL A 53 -1.67 -7.65 -4.03
C VAL A 53 -2.00 -6.73 -5.21
N THR A 54 -1.95 -7.26 -6.43
CA THR A 54 -2.29 -6.53 -7.67
C THR A 54 -3.77 -6.22 -7.77
N GLU A 55 -4.62 -7.10 -7.26
CA GLU A 55 -6.07 -6.95 -7.28
C GLU A 55 -6.53 -6.07 -6.13
N LEU A 56 -6.03 -6.33 -4.93
CA LEU A 56 -6.52 -5.70 -3.71
C LEU A 56 -6.06 -4.27 -3.55
N HIS A 57 -4.83 -3.93 -3.95
CA HIS A 57 -4.21 -2.64 -3.67
C HIS A 57 -4.12 -1.70 -4.88
N ASN A 58 -4.59 -2.12 -6.05
CA ASN A 58 -4.58 -1.30 -7.25
C ASN A 58 -5.90 -0.54 -7.40
N SER A 59 -5.84 0.80 -7.43
CA SER A 59 -7.02 1.67 -7.57
C SER A 59 -7.73 1.56 -8.92
N TYR A 60 -7.07 1.05 -9.96
CA TYR A 60 -7.69 0.77 -11.26
C TYR A 60 -8.44 -0.57 -11.28
N VAL A 61 -8.12 -1.49 -10.36
CA VAL A 61 -8.75 -2.82 -10.28
C VAL A 61 -9.80 -2.83 -9.17
N ASN A 62 -9.41 -2.50 -7.94
CA ASN A 62 -10.31 -2.39 -6.78
C ASN A 62 -10.79 -0.95 -6.60
N THR A 63 -11.58 -0.50 -7.57
CA THR A 63 -12.09 0.88 -7.64
C THR A 63 -13.06 1.24 -6.51
N SER A 64 -13.67 0.23 -5.85
CA SER A 64 -14.61 0.44 -4.76
C SER A 64 -13.93 0.65 -3.40
N ALA A 65 -12.84 -0.09 -3.11
CA ALA A 65 -12.17 0.00 -1.82
C ALA A 65 -10.94 0.92 -1.86
N VAL A 66 -10.15 0.86 -2.95
CA VAL A 66 -8.93 1.66 -3.13
C VAL A 66 -9.23 2.86 -4.01
N CYS A 67 -9.87 3.87 -3.42
CA CYS A 67 -10.26 5.08 -4.12
C CYS A 67 -10.14 6.32 -3.23
N GLY A 68 -10.13 7.50 -3.85
CA GLY A 68 -10.03 8.77 -3.14
C GLY A 68 -11.18 9.00 -2.15
N SER A 69 -12.38 8.48 -2.43
CA SER A 69 -13.55 8.56 -1.54
C SER A 69 -13.40 7.73 -0.25
N ASN A 70 -12.44 6.81 -0.19
CA ASN A 70 -12.12 6.04 1.02
C ASN A 70 -10.80 6.50 1.66
N LEU A 71 -10.24 7.63 1.21
CA LEU A 71 -8.98 8.15 1.73
C LEU A 71 -9.20 8.72 3.14
N ASN A 72 -8.46 8.16 4.10
CA ASN A 72 -8.44 8.61 5.48
C ASN A 72 -7.03 9.01 5.89
N VAL A 73 -6.92 9.99 6.79
CA VAL A 73 -5.66 10.56 7.26
C VAL A 73 -5.60 10.46 8.78
N LEU A 74 -4.45 10.07 9.34
CA LEU A 74 -4.20 10.19 10.76
C LEU A 74 -3.92 11.67 11.09
N ALA A 75 -4.88 12.33 11.73
CA ALA A 75 -4.80 13.72 12.12
C ALA A 75 -3.84 13.93 13.32
N PRO A 76 -3.31 15.16 13.53
CA PRO A 76 -2.41 15.46 14.66
C PRO A 76 -2.98 15.19 16.04
N ASN A 77 -4.31 15.13 16.16
CA ASN A 77 -5.01 14.78 17.40
C ASN A 77 -5.04 13.25 17.68
N GLY A 78 -4.41 12.44 16.82
CA GLY A 78 -4.36 10.98 16.92
C GLY A 78 -5.60 10.26 16.39
N LYS A 79 -6.56 10.97 15.79
CA LYS A 79 -7.78 10.37 15.19
C LYS A 79 -7.59 10.13 13.70
N ILE A 80 -8.31 9.14 13.18
CA ILE A 80 -8.42 8.89 11.75
C ILE A 80 -9.62 9.68 11.23
N ASP A 81 -9.37 10.65 10.37
CA ASP A 81 -10.40 11.47 9.74
C ASP A 81 -10.48 11.15 8.25
N HIS A 82 -11.69 11.20 7.68
CA HIS A 82 -11.85 11.20 6.24
C HIS A 82 -11.18 12.46 5.65
N ILE A 83 -10.58 12.35 4.46
CA ILE A 83 -9.79 13.45 3.86
C ILE A 83 -10.55 14.77 3.77
N SER A 84 -11.87 14.74 3.55
CA SER A 84 -12.69 15.96 3.50
C SER A 84 -12.78 16.67 4.86
N ASP A 85 -12.90 15.91 5.94
CA ASP A 85 -12.95 16.47 7.29
C ASP A 85 -11.58 16.99 7.70
N TYR A 86 -10.53 16.24 7.38
CA TYR A 86 -9.16 16.69 7.58
C TYR A 86 -8.90 18.02 6.87
N ALA A 87 -9.25 18.13 5.58
CA ALA A 87 -9.05 19.35 4.80
C ALA A 87 -9.83 20.56 5.37
N ARG A 88 -11.10 20.34 5.75
CA ARG A 88 -11.94 21.38 6.36
C ARG A 88 -11.39 21.87 7.69
N ILE A 89 -10.90 20.97 8.53
CA ILE A 89 -10.43 21.32 9.88
C ILE A 89 -9.00 21.88 9.83
N TYR A 90 -8.10 21.23 9.11
CA TYR A 90 -6.67 21.52 9.24
C TYR A 90 -6.11 22.37 8.10
N LEU A 91 -6.62 22.25 6.87
CA LEU A 91 -6.08 23.01 5.72
C LEU A 91 -6.72 24.39 5.58
N GLN A 92 -8.03 24.53 5.82
CA GLN A 92 -8.71 25.83 5.73
C GLN A 92 -8.30 26.81 6.85
N HIS A 93 -7.87 26.31 8.01
CA HIS A 93 -7.35 27.14 9.08
C HIS A 93 -5.90 27.58 8.82
N TYR A 94 -5.12 26.76 8.10
CA TYR A 94 -3.73 27.05 7.75
C TYR A 94 -3.60 28.31 6.86
N ASP A 95 -4.52 28.48 5.90
CA ASP A 95 -4.52 29.67 5.02
C ASP A 95 -4.90 30.95 5.76
N LYS A 96 -5.73 30.89 6.80
CA LYS A 96 -6.11 32.08 7.58
C LYS A 96 -5.00 32.56 8.51
N GLU A 97 -4.22 31.65 9.08
CA GLU A 97 -3.08 32.03 9.94
C GLU A 97 -1.86 32.49 9.14
N SER A 98 -1.65 31.95 7.93
CA SER A 98 -0.53 32.36 7.06
C SER A 98 -0.77 33.71 6.37
N SER A 99 -2.02 34.05 6.08
CA SER A 99 -2.41 35.31 5.42
C SER A 99 -2.58 36.50 6.37
N SER A 100 -2.33 36.33 7.67
CA SER A 100 -2.39 37.36 8.71
C SER A 100 -1.00 37.88 9.14
N LYS A 101 0.05 37.59 8.38
CA LYS A 101 1.42 38.12 8.56
C LYS A 101 1.84 39.02 7.41
#